data_AF-A0A7K7X029-F1
#
_entry.id   AF-A0A7K7X029-F1
#
_cell.length_a   1.000
_cell.length_b   1.000
_cell.length_c   1.000
_cell.angle_alpha   90.00
_cell.angle_beta   90.00
_cell.angle_gamma   90.00
#
_symmetry.space_group_name_H-M   'P 1'
#
loop_
_entity.id
_entity.type
_entity.pdbx_description
1 polymer ?
#
loop_
_entity_poly.entity_id
_entity_poly.type
_entity_poly.pdbx_seq_one_letter_code
_entity_poly.pdbx_strand_id
1 'polypeptide(L)'
;LPAGLRDELEAALAADGELVPFSLLRRLHAALREAGSPLHLHELLEGCEIHLPEVPVPPRNPELVARLERIKAKLAHEEYQRMTRNITGQEMNGPLAEFGRQVRSVKAVVITIFNFIVTVVAAFACTYLGSQYVFAETAARVLSAVIVASVVGLAELYVMVRTLEGDLGKL
;
A
#
# COMPACT_ATOMS: atom_id res chain seq x y z
N LEU A 1 -53.04 8.92 -42.11
CA LEU A 1 -52.37 7.94 -41.22
C LEU A 1 -52.58 6.55 -41.80
N PRO A 2 -51.54 5.71 -41.92
CA PRO A 2 -51.67 4.32 -42.35
C PRO A 2 -52.53 3.51 -41.36
N ALA A 3 -53.40 2.63 -41.86
CA ALA A 3 -54.33 1.86 -41.00
C ALA A 3 -53.59 1.02 -39.94
N GLY A 4 -52.56 0.27 -40.35
CA GLY A 4 -51.80 -0.57 -39.40
C GLY A 4 -51.06 0.21 -38.30
N LEU A 5 -50.72 1.48 -38.52
CA LEU A 5 -50.09 2.31 -37.49
C LEU A 5 -51.09 2.81 -36.44
N ARG A 6 -52.38 2.94 -36.82
CA ARG A 6 -53.45 3.25 -35.86
C ARG A 6 -53.74 2.04 -34.99
N ASP A 7 -53.83 0.86 -35.57
CA ASP A 7 -54.07 -0.38 -34.83
C ASP A 7 -52.94 -0.67 -33.82
N GLU A 8 -51.68 -0.47 -34.21
CA GLU A 8 -50.53 -0.59 -33.30
C GLU A 8 -50.54 0.44 -32.16
N LEU A 9 -51.01 1.66 -32.42
CA LEU A 9 -51.10 2.71 -31.40
C LEU A 9 -52.25 2.43 -30.42
N GLU A 10 -53.42 2.03 -30.92
CA GLU A 10 -54.57 1.64 -30.10
C GLU A 10 -54.23 0.44 -29.22
N ALA A 11 -53.51 -0.55 -29.76
CA ALA A 11 -53.03 -1.70 -28.98
C ALA A 11 -52.02 -1.28 -27.89
N ALA A 12 -51.11 -0.35 -28.17
CA ALA A 12 -50.14 0.15 -27.19
C ALA A 12 -50.80 0.99 -26.09
N LEU A 13 -51.85 1.74 -26.42
CA LEU A 13 -52.63 2.53 -25.47
C LEU A 13 -53.60 1.69 -24.64
N ALA A 14 -54.08 0.57 -25.18
CA ALA A 14 -54.96 -0.37 -24.47
C ALA A 14 -54.19 -1.35 -23.55
N ALA A 15 -52.86 -1.40 -23.65
CA ALA A 15 -52.04 -2.25 -22.81
C ALA A 15 -51.91 -1.67 -21.39
N ASP A 16 -52.01 -2.56 -20.39
CA ASP A 16 -51.93 -2.23 -18.97
C ASP A 16 -50.51 -1.70 -18.65
N GLY A 17 -50.36 -0.36 -18.58
CA GLY A 17 -49.09 0.31 -18.32
C GLY A 17 -48.81 1.57 -19.14
N GLU A 18 -49.62 1.94 -20.14
CA GLU A 18 -49.49 3.18 -20.94
C GLU A 18 -48.08 3.44 -21.57
N LEU A 19 -47.24 2.39 -21.67
CA LEU A 19 -45.88 2.51 -22.18
C LEU A 19 -45.89 2.44 -23.71
N VAL A 20 -45.61 3.58 -24.36
CA VAL A 20 -45.47 3.64 -25.81
C VAL A 20 -43.99 3.51 -26.18
N PRO A 21 -43.59 2.50 -26.98
CA PRO A 21 -42.22 2.41 -27.48
C PRO A 21 -41.84 3.64 -28.30
N PHE A 22 -40.67 4.21 -28.04
CA PHE A 22 -40.16 5.39 -28.78
C PHE A 22 -40.09 5.17 -30.30
N SER A 23 -39.83 3.93 -30.73
CA SER A 23 -39.82 3.55 -32.15
C SER A 23 -41.19 3.72 -32.82
N LEU A 24 -42.29 3.55 -32.09
CA LEU A 24 -43.65 3.73 -32.56
C LEU A 24 -44.01 5.21 -32.67
N LEU A 25 -43.68 6.01 -31.65
CA LEU A 25 -43.80 7.49 -31.68
C LEU A 25 -43.02 8.11 -32.85
N ARG A 26 -41.81 7.61 -33.12
CA ARG A 26 -40.98 8.08 -34.24
C ARG A 26 -41.62 7.77 -35.60
N ARG A 27 -42.24 6.59 -35.76
CA ARG A 27 -42.96 6.21 -36.99
C ARG A 27 -44.23 7.06 -37.18
N LEU A 28 -44.95 7.35 -36.09
CA LEU A 28 -46.10 8.25 -36.09
C LEU A 28 -45.69 9.67 -36.54
N HIS A 29 -44.62 10.22 -35.98
CA HIS A 29 -44.11 11.53 -36.36
C HIS A 29 -43.72 11.59 -37.84
N ALA A 30 -43.04 10.56 -38.36
CA ALA A 30 -42.67 10.49 -39.78
C ALA A 30 -43.92 10.49 -40.69
N ALA A 31 -44.93 9.69 -40.37
CA ALA A 31 -46.18 9.62 -41.13
C ALA A 31 -46.99 10.94 -41.08
N LEU A 32 -46.96 11.65 -39.95
CA LEU A 32 -47.62 12.96 -39.80
C LEU A 32 -46.89 14.05 -40.60
N ARG A 33 -45.55 13.99 -40.65
CA ARG A 33 -44.72 14.91 -41.43
C ARG A 33 -44.93 14.72 -42.93
N GLU A 34 -45.01 13.48 -43.41
CA GLU A 34 -45.34 13.17 -44.81
C GLU A 34 -46.75 13.64 -45.21
N ALA A 35 -47.69 13.65 -44.26
CA ALA A 35 -49.04 14.18 -44.44
C ALA A 35 -49.12 15.72 -44.35
N GLY A 36 -47.99 16.42 -44.19
CA GLY A 36 -47.93 17.88 -44.14
C GLY A 36 -48.27 18.50 -42.77
N SER A 37 -48.25 17.73 -41.68
CA SER A 37 -48.50 18.25 -40.34
C SER A 37 -47.34 19.13 -39.84
N PRO A 38 -47.61 20.27 -39.19
CA PRO A 38 -46.59 21.12 -38.58
C PRO A 38 -46.08 20.62 -37.22
N LEU A 39 -46.64 19.51 -36.69
CA LEU A 39 -46.34 19.01 -35.36
C LEU A 39 -44.89 18.52 -35.24
N HIS A 40 -44.18 19.02 -34.25
CA HIS A 40 -42.80 18.60 -33.95
C HIS A 40 -42.77 17.40 -33.00
N LEU A 41 -41.69 16.62 -33.05
CA LEU A 41 -41.54 15.46 -32.17
C LEU A 41 -41.56 15.83 -30.68
N HIS A 42 -41.02 16.98 -30.29
CA HIS A 42 -41.01 17.41 -28.89
C HIS A 42 -42.41 17.73 -28.37
N GLU A 43 -43.32 18.22 -29.21
CA GLU A 43 -44.73 18.47 -28.87
C GLU A 43 -45.48 17.13 -28.66
N LEU A 44 -45.09 16.07 -29.39
CA LEU A 44 -45.63 14.72 -29.18
C LEU A 44 -45.11 14.05 -27.91
N LEU A 45 -43.97 14.51 -27.38
CA LEU A 45 -43.37 14.01 -26.14
C LEU A 45 -43.73 14.90 -24.94
N GLU A 46 -44.44 16.00 -25.17
CA GLU A 46 -44.87 16.92 -24.12
C GLU A 46 -45.88 16.22 -23.21
N GLY A 47 -45.54 16.09 -21.93
CA GLY A 47 -46.35 15.35 -20.95
C GLY A 47 -46.05 13.85 -20.85
N CYS A 48 -45.13 13.31 -21.65
CA CYS A 48 -44.67 11.92 -21.50
C CYS A 48 -43.61 11.78 -20.39
N GLU A 49 -43.74 10.74 -19.55
CA GLU A 49 -42.71 10.35 -18.59
C GLU A 49 -41.84 9.23 -19.19
N ILE A 50 -40.52 9.36 -19.05
CA ILE A 50 -39.59 8.33 -19.54
C ILE A 50 -39.50 7.23 -18.49
N HIS A 51 -40.02 6.05 -18.82
CA HIS A 51 -39.85 4.87 -17.97
C HIS A 51 -38.42 4.30 -18.10
N LEU A 52 -37.61 4.49 -17.06
CA LEU A 52 -36.32 3.82 -16.92
C LEU A 52 -36.51 2.52 -16.14
N PRO A 53 -36.26 1.34 -16.75
CA PRO A 53 -36.34 0.08 -16.03
C PRO A 53 -35.28 0.06 -14.93
N GLU A 54 -35.68 -0.22 -13.70
CA GLU A 54 -34.76 -0.31 -12.56
C GLU A 54 -33.90 -1.57 -12.71
N VAL A 55 -32.58 -1.39 -12.71
CA VAL A 55 -31.64 -2.52 -12.80
C VAL A 55 -31.64 -3.23 -11.45
N PRO A 56 -31.94 -4.54 -11.40
CA PRO A 56 -31.93 -5.26 -10.14
C PRO A 56 -30.51 -5.30 -9.57
N VAL A 57 -30.32 -4.71 -8.40
CA VAL A 57 -29.02 -4.68 -7.72
C VAL A 57 -28.77 -6.06 -7.10
N PRO A 58 -27.65 -6.74 -7.41
CA PRO A 58 -27.35 -8.04 -6.83
C PRO A 58 -27.13 -7.94 -5.30
N PRO A 59 -27.48 -8.99 -4.54
CA PRO A 59 -27.27 -9.01 -3.09
C PRO A 59 -25.79 -8.93 -2.75
N ARG A 60 -25.44 -8.10 -1.76
CA ARG A 60 -24.05 -7.87 -1.35
C ARG A 60 -23.51 -9.08 -0.57
N ASN A 61 -22.32 -9.56 -0.97
CA ASN A 61 -21.60 -10.60 -0.24
C ASN A 61 -21.02 -10.03 1.08
N PRO A 62 -21.29 -10.65 2.26
CA PRO A 62 -20.85 -10.15 3.56
C PRO A 62 -19.33 -10.04 3.68
N GLU A 63 -18.56 -10.92 3.04
CA GLU A 63 -17.10 -10.86 3.05
C GLU A 63 -16.57 -9.63 2.31
N LEU A 64 -17.20 -9.26 1.20
CA LEU A 64 -16.80 -8.08 0.42
C LEU A 64 -17.13 -6.80 1.17
N VAL A 65 -18.25 -6.76 1.90
CA VAL A 65 -18.62 -5.62 2.74
C VAL A 65 -17.60 -5.43 3.87
N ALA A 66 -17.26 -6.50 4.59
CA ALA A 66 -16.26 -6.45 5.65
C ALA A 66 -14.88 -6.01 5.13
N ARG A 67 -14.47 -6.46 3.93
CA ARG A 67 -13.23 -5.99 3.29
C ARG A 67 -13.30 -4.51 2.93
N LEU A 68 -14.41 -4.04 2.38
CA LEU A 68 -14.59 -2.62 2.04
C LEU A 68 -14.57 -1.74 3.28
N GLU A 69 -15.18 -2.16 4.39
CA GLU A 69 -15.14 -1.43 5.65
C GLU A 69 -13.71 -1.32 6.20
N ARG A 70 -12.94 -2.41 6.16
CA ARG A 70 -11.51 -2.38 6.54
C ARG A 70 -10.70 -1.43 5.67
N ILE A 71 -10.89 -1.47 4.35
CA ILE A 71 -10.18 -0.58 3.41
C ILE A 71 -10.55 0.88 3.68
N LYS A 72 -11.84 1.18 3.88
CA LYS A 72 -12.33 2.53 4.21
C LYS A 72 -11.73 3.03 5.53
N ALA A 73 -11.72 2.19 6.57
CA ALA A 73 -11.13 2.55 7.85
C ALA A 73 -9.62 2.84 7.72
N LYS A 74 -8.89 2.04 6.95
CA LYS A 74 -7.46 2.25 6.68
C LYS A 74 -7.21 3.57 5.94
N LEU A 75 -7.94 3.83 4.86
CA LEU A 75 -7.81 5.07 4.08
C LEU A 75 -8.15 6.30 4.92
N ALA A 76 -9.20 6.24 5.73
CA ALA A 76 -9.58 7.33 6.63
C ALA A 76 -8.50 7.59 7.69
N HIS A 77 -7.86 6.55 8.22
CA HIS A 77 -6.77 6.71 9.17
C HIS A 77 -5.52 7.33 8.53
N GLU A 78 -5.14 6.89 7.33
CA GLU A 78 -4.02 7.47 6.57
C GLU A 78 -4.28 8.95 6.23
N GLU A 79 -5.51 9.28 5.83
CA GLU A 79 -5.92 10.66 5.55
C GLU A 79 -5.91 11.52 6.81
N TYR A 80 -6.42 11.00 7.93
CA TYR A 80 -6.34 11.65 9.24
C TYR A 80 -4.89 11.94 9.63
N GLN A 81 -4.00 10.95 9.58
CA GLN A 81 -2.57 11.13 9.88
C GLN A 81 -1.94 12.19 8.97
N ARG A 82 -2.27 12.20 7.68
CA ARG A 82 -1.79 13.22 6.73
C ARG A 82 -2.24 14.63 7.13
N MET A 83 -3.48 14.78 7.57
CA MET A 83 -4.04 16.06 8.02
C MET A 83 -3.40 16.53 9.34
N THR A 84 -3.15 15.62 10.28
CA THR A 84 -2.60 15.96 11.61
C THR A 84 -1.08 16.00 11.67
N ARG A 85 -0.38 15.59 10.62
CA ARG A 85 1.09 15.49 10.55
C ARG A 85 1.83 16.76 11.01
N ASN A 86 1.28 17.94 10.74
CA ASN A 86 1.93 19.22 11.04
C ASN A 86 1.56 19.78 12.43
N ILE A 87 0.59 19.16 13.11
CA ILE A 87 0.05 19.62 14.40
C ILE A 87 0.78 18.90 15.53
N THR A 88 1.12 17.62 15.32
CA THR A 88 1.89 16.83 16.26
C THR A 88 3.38 17.11 16.10
N GLY A 89 3.91 18.08 16.85
CA GLY A 89 5.34 18.40 16.91
C GLY A 89 6.25 17.24 17.40
N GLN A 90 5.70 16.06 17.71
CA GLN A 90 6.44 14.87 18.11
C GLN A 90 6.82 13.91 16.95
N GLU A 91 6.25 14.03 15.76
CA GLU A 91 6.49 13.07 14.65
C GLU A 91 7.56 13.50 13.63
N MET A 92 8.50 14.37 13.99
CA MET A 92 9.73 14.50 13.20
C MET A 92 10.54 13.20 13.15
N ASN A 93 10.21 12.22 14.02
CA ASN A 93 10.70 10.84 13.99
C ASN A 93 9.57 9.86 13.61
N GLY A 94 8.91 10.07 12.46
CA GLY A 94 7.94 9.09 11.95
C GLY A 94 8.55 7.68 11.75
N PRO A 95 7.73 6.64 11.55
CA PRO A 95 8.18 5.24 11.46
C PRO A 95 9.27 5.01 10.40
N LEU A 96 9.34 5.82 9.34
CA LEU A 96 10.44 5.77 8.36
C LEU A 96 11.78 6.32 8.88
N ALA A 97 11.77 7.35 9.73
CA ALA A 97 12.96 7.85 10.39
C ALA A 97 13.44 6.88 11.48
N GLU A 98 12.49 6.25 12.20
CA GLU A 98 12.77 5.13 13.10
C GLU A 98 13.37 3.94 12.34
N PHE A 99 12.82 3.58 11.19
CA PHE A 99 13.36 2.53 10.33
C PHE A 99 14.75 2.88 9.80
N GLY A 100 14.97 4.13 9.36
CA GLY A 100 16.28 4.60 8.92
C GLY A 100 17.32 4.57 10.05
N ARG A 101 16.92 4.95 11.27
CA ARG A 101 17.77 4.88 12.47
C ARG A 101 18.05 3.43 12.86
N GLN A 102 17.08 2.54 12.74
CA GLN A 102 17.24 1.11 12.99
C GLN A 102 18.16 0.44 11.96
N VAL A 103 18.03 0.77 10.68
CA VAL A 103 18.94 0.24 9.63
C VAL A 103 20.36 0.78 9.82
N ARG A 104 20.52 2.04 10.24
CA ARG A 104 21.84 2.62 10.56
C ARG A 104 22.46 1.98 11.80
N SER A 105 21.68 1.74 12.86
CA SER A 105 22.17 1.09 14.08
C SER A 105 22.55 -0.38 13.82
N VAL A 106 21.75 -1.12 13.05
CA VAL A 106 22.08 -2.50 12.65
C VAL A 106 23.37 -2.54 11.83
N LYS A 107 23.53 -1.65 10.84
CA LYS A 107 24.79 -1.58 10.07
C LYS A 107 26.00 -1.28 10.96
N ALA A 108 25.87 -0.35 11.91
CA ALA A 108 26.95 -0.02 12.83
C ALA A 108 27.34 -1.23 13.69
N VAL A 109 26.36 -1.91 14.30
CA VAL A 109 26.60 -3.10 15.13
C VAL A 109 27.27 -4.22 14.33
N VAL A 110 26.83 -4.47 13.10
CA VAL A 110 27.44 -5.49 12.22
C VAL A 110 28.90 -5.16 11.90
N ILE A 111 29.20 -3.89 11.58
CA ILE A 111 30.57 -3.44 11.31
C ILE A 111 31.46 -3.61 12.55
N THR A 112 30.94 -3.27 13.74
CA THR A 112 31.68 -3.40 15.00
C THR A 112 31.99 -4.86 15.33
N ILE A 113 31.02 -5.77 15.19
CA ILE A 113 31.23 -7.21 15.40
C ILE A 113 32.27 -7.76 14.41
N PHE A 114 32.18 -7.34 13.15
CA PHE A 114 33.15 -7.75 12.14
C PHE A 114 34.57 -7.28 12.47
N ASN A 115 34.73 -6.02 12.89
CA ASN A 115 36.02 -5.48 13.30
C ASN A 115 36.61 -6.27 14.48
N PHE A 116 35.80 -6.55 15.51
CA PHE A 116 36.21 -7.38 16.65
C PHE A 116 36.71 -8.77 16.24
N ILE A 117 36.00 -9.45 15.32
CA ILE A 117 36.42 -10.78 14.85
C ILE A 117 37.74 -10.67 14.10
N VAL A 118 37.88 -9.68 13.22
CA VAL A 118 39.10 -9.46 12.43
C VAL A 118 40.28 -9.17 13.34
N THR A 119 40.14 -8.33 14.37
CA THR A 119 41.23 -7.99 15.30
C THR A 119 41.65 -9.19 16.16
N VAL A 120 40.71 -9.97 16.69
CA VAL A 120 41.02 -11.19 17.46
C VAL A 120 41.72 -12.24 16.60
N VAL A 121 41.22 -12.48 15.37
CA VAL A 121 41.83 -13.44 14.44
C VAL A 121 43.21 -12.98 13.98
N ALA A 122 43.37 -11.69 13.69
CA ALA A 122 44.67 -11.12 13.33
C ALA A 122 45.67 -11.24 14.49
N ALA A 123 45.27 -10.91 15.72
CA ALA A 123 46.12 -11.04 16.90
C ALA A 123 46.56 -12.49 17.13
N PHE A 124 45.65 -13.45 16.98
CA PHE A 124 45.96 -14.87 17.04
C PHE A 124 46.95 -15.29 15.95
N ALA A 125 46.67 -14.96 14.69
CA ALA A 125 47.51 -15.34 13.56
C ALA A 125 48.92 -14.72 13.65
N CYS A 126 49.00 -13.43 13.98
CA CYS A 126 50.27 -12.73 14.16
C CYS A 126 51.09 -13.33 15.31
N THR A 127 50.47 -13.64 16.44
CA THR A 127 51.19 -14.25 17.58
C THR A 127 51.60 -15.69 17.27
N TYR A 128 50.76 -16.47 16.61
CA TYR A 128 51.08 -17.83 16.21
C TYR A 128 52.25 -17.88 15.21
N LEU A 129 52.25 -17.00 14.20
CA LEU A 129 53.34 -16.88 13.24
C LEU A 129 54.62 -16.31 13.88
N GLY A 130 54.49 -15.27 14.72
CA GLY A 130 55.63 -14.63 15.38
C GLY A 130 56.28 -15.53 16.46
N SER A 131 55.49 -16.32 17.16
CA SER A 131 55.97 -17.27 18.17
C SER A 131 56.83 -18.39 17.58
N GLN A 132 56.85 -18.57 16.25
CA GLN A 132 57.75 -19.53 15.59
C GLN A 132 59.23 -19.22 15.84
N TYR A 133 59.57 -17.95 16.05
CA TYR A 133 60.95 -17.51 16.32
C TYR A 133 61.34 -17.62 17.79
N VAL A 134 60.39 -17.85 18.68
CA VAL A 134 60.61 -17.88 20.14
C VAL A 134 60.46 -19.29 20.72
N PHE A 135 59.44 -20.03 20.27
CA PHE A 135 59.13 -21.37 20.76
C PHE A 135 59.26 -22.39 19.62
N ALA A 136 59.91 -23.53 19.88
CA ALA A 136 60.01 -24.63 18.92
C ALA A 136 58.75 -25.52 18.92
N GLU A 137 58.10 -25.66 20.09
CA GLU A 137 56.94 -26.52 20.26
C GLU A 137 55.64 -25.87 19.77
N THR A 138 54.85 -26.60 18.99
CA THR A 138 53.56 -26.15 18.47
C THR A 138 52.55 -25.86 19.57
N ALA A 139 52.55 -26.64 20.65
CA ALA A 139 51.66 -26.43 21.79
C ALA A 139 51.90 -25.06 22.47
N ALA A 140 53.16 -24.68 22.70
CA ALA A 140 53.52 -23.39 23.28
C ALA A 140 53.16 -22.20 22.37
N ARG A 141 53.26 -22.37 21.04
CA ARG A 141 52.85 -21.37 20.05
C ARG A 141 51.35 -21.13 20.06
N VAL A 142 50.54 -22.20 20.12
CA VAL A 142 49.08 -22.08 20.21
C VAL A 142 48.69 -21.45 21.55
N LEU A 143 49.29 -21.90 22.66
CA LEU A 143 48.97 -21.37 23.99
C LEU A 143 49.28 -19.87 24.10
N SER A 144 50.44 -19.43 23.64
CA SER A 144 50.80 -18.00 23.63
C SER A 144 49.88 -17.18 22.72
N ALA A 145 49.52 -17.70 21.54
CA ALA A 145 48.57 -17.04 20.65
C ALA A 145 47.17 -16.89 21.25
N VAL A 146 46.67 -17.91 21.94
CA VAL A 146 45.37 -17.84 22.65
C VAL A 146 45.41 -16.81 23.77
N ILE A 147 46.48 -16.76 24.56
CA ILE A 147 46.62 -15.78 25.65
C ILE A 147 46.59 -14.36 25.08
N VAL A 148 47.39 -14.06 24.06
CA VAL A 148 47.44 -12.73 23.45
C VAL A 148 46.10 -12.36 22.81
N ALA A 149 45.50 -13.27 22.03
CA ALA A 149 44.19 -13.03 21.43
C ALA A 149 43.10 -12.78 22.48
N SER A 150 43.15 -13.46 23.63
CA SER A 150 42.22 -13.25 24.73
C SER A 150 42.37 -11.86 25.36
N VAL A 151 43.60 -11.39 25.57
CA VAL A 151 43.86 -10.04 26.11
C VAL A 151 43.38 -8.96 25.12
N VAL A 152 43.67 -9.12 23.84
CA VAL A 152 43.22 -8.19 22.79
C VAL A 152 41.69 -8.18 22.69
N GLY A 153 41.05 -9.35 22.72
CA GLY A 153 39.59 -9.46 22.71
C GLY A 153 38.93 -8.77 23.90
N LEU A 154 39.50 -8.90 25.11
CA LEU A 154 39.01 -8.18 26.28
C LEU A 154 39.18 -6.66 26.16
N ALA A 155 40.31 -6.21 25.60
CA ALA A 155 40.55 -4.78 25.37
C ALA A 155 39.56 -4.18 24.36
N GLU A 156 39.34 -4.85 23.23
CA GLU A 156 38.35 -4.46 22.21
C GLU A 156 36.92 -4.45 22.78
N LEU A 157 36.54 -5.49 23.54
CA LEU A 157 35.24 -5.58 24.20
C LEU A 157 35.02 -4.42 25.17
N TYR A 158 36.02 -4.10 25.98
CA TYR A 158 35.96 -2.96 26.90
C TYR A 158 35.79 -1.62 26.16
N VAL A 159 36.55 -1.41 25.07
CA VAL A 159 36.41 -0.21 24.24
C VAL A 159 35.01 -0.11 23.65
N MET A 160 34.46 -1.20 23.13
CA MET A 160 33.10 -1.26 22.58
C MET A 160 32.03 -0.94 23.62
N VAL A 161 32.12 -1.50 24.83
CA VAL A 161 31.18 -1.19 25.92
C VAL A 161 31.26 0.28 26.29
N ARG A 162 32.47 0.83 26.40
CA ARG A 162 32.67 2.24 26.76
C ARG A 162 32.20 3.21 25.68
N THR A 163 32.34 2.87 24.40
CA THR A 163 31.79 3.71 23.32
C THR A 163 30.26 3.69 23.31
N LEU A 164 29.64 2.53 23.60
CA LEU A 164 28.18 2.42 23.74
C LEU A 164 27.65 3.24 24.93
N GLU A 165 28.30 3.17 26.09
CA GLU A 165 27.93 3.99 27.27
C GLU A 165 28.13 5.49 27.02
N GLY A 166 29.21 5.87 26.31
CA GLY A 166 29.51 7.25 25.98
C GLY A 166 28.53 7.89 24.99
N ASP A 167 27.99 7.12 24.04
CA ASP A 167 26.92 7.57 23.14
C ASP A 167 25.57 7.70 23.89
N LEU A 168 25.35 6.90 24.94
CA LEU A 168 24.15 6.97 25.77
C LEU A 168 24.15 8.19 26.71
N GLY A 169 25.32 8.66 27.15
CA GLY A 169 25.46 9.84 28.02
C GLY A 169 25.40 11.20 27.32
N LYS A 170 25.24 11.24 25.98
CA LYS A 170 25.12 12.47 25.18
C LYS A 170 23.70 12.73 24.64
N LEU A 171 22.74 11.90 25.02
CA LEU A 171 21.31 12.04 24.72
C LEU A 171 20.58 12.64 25.93
#